data_AF-H2XS81-F1
#
_entry.id   AF-H2XS81-F1
#
_cell.length_a   1.000
_cell.length_b   1.000
_cell.length_c   1.000
_cell.angle_alpha   90.00
_cell.angle_beta   90.00
_cell.angle_gamma   90.00
#
_symmetry.space_group_name_H-M   'P 1'
#
loop_
_entity.id
_entity.type
_entity.pdbx_description
1 polymer ?
#
loop_
_entity_poly.entity_id
_entity_poly.type
_entity_poly.pdbx_seq_one_letter_code
_entity_poly.pdbx_strand_id
1 'polypeptide(L)'
;MGDYYYNVNATSEDLEKALKYYTVAAKFGFPQAMFNVATVLDKHRNISSNIVESTLQLAQKREDHDDRIISIYKKCTELPTRESLLPCHIALVKARLWKIWKMTPLSIKVFSVFISVVMMVVIYFLTHQNTNGSIEFPA
;
A
#
# COMPACT_ATOMS: atom_id res chain seq x y z
N MET A 1 -9.60 -16.68 16.77
CA MET A 1 -9.56 -15.63 15.73
C MET A 1 -8.14 -15.50 15.24
N GLY A 2 -7.92 -15.09 13.98
CA GLY A 2 -6.57 -14.96 13.42
C GLY A 2 -5.68 -13.95 14.16
N ASP A 3 -6.28 -12.90 14.74
CA ASP A 3 -5.56 -11.83 15.45
C ASP A 3 -4.81 -12.34 16.68
N TYR A 4 -5.27 -13.44 17.29
CA TYR A 4 -4.56 -14.09 18.40
C TYR A 4 -3.12 -14.49 18.02
N TYR A 5 -2.93 -14.93 16.78
CA TYR A 5 -1.64 -15.36 16.27
C TYR A 5 -0.86 -14.25 15.56
N TYR A 6 -1.50 -13.11 15.27
CA TYR A 6 -0.88 -11.99 14.57
C TYR A 6 -0.50 -10.88 15.55
N ASN A 7 0.65 -11.05 16.21
CA ASN A 7 1.22 -10.10 17.16
C ASN A 7 2.63 -9.63 16.74
N VAL A 8 3.22 -8.70 17.49
CA VAL A 8 4.55 -8.11 17.18
C VAL A 8 5.68 -9.15 17.23
N ASN A 9 5.52 -10.21 18.03
CA ASN A 9 6.51 -11.27 18.24
C ASN A 9 6.11 -12.57 17.52
N ALA A 10 5.20 -12.50 16.54
CA ALA A 10 4.66 -13.69 15.89
C ALA A 10 5.77 -14.42 15.13
N THR A 11 5.89 -15.73 15.39
CA THR A 11 6.80 -16.59 14.64
C THR A 11 6.21 -16.89 13.25
N SER A 12 7.02 -17.43 12.34
CA SER A 12 6.51 -17.87 11.03
C SER A 12 5.33 -18.86 11.16
N GLU A 13 5.37 -19.74 12.16
CA GLU A 13 4.30 -20.70 12.43
C GLU A 13 3.01 -19.99 12.88
N ASP A 14 3.13 -18.97 13.74
CA ASP A 14 1.98 -18.18 14.19
C ASP A 14 1.38 -17.39 13.03
N LEU A 15 2.22 -16.82 12.16
CA LEU A 15 1.75 -16.10 10.98
C LEU A 15 1.05 -17.04 9.99
N GLU A 16 1.51 -18.28 9.83
CA GLU A 16 0.81 -19.30 9.03
C GLU A 16 -0.54 -19.69 9.64
N LYS A 17 -0.63 -19.82 10.97
CA LYS A 17 -1.91 -20.04 11.67
C LYS A 17 -2.85 -18.85 11.47
N ALA A 18 -2.37 -17.62 11.66
CA ALA A 18 -3.14 -16.41 11.43
C ALA A 18 -3.68 -16.38 9.99
N LEU A 19 -2.81 -16.62 9.02
CA LEU A 19 -3.14 -16.66 7.60
C LEU A 19 -4.20 -17.71 7.30
N LYS A 20 -4.08 -18.92 7.88
CA LYS A 20 -5.09 -19.98 7.74
C LYS A 20 -6.47 -19.53 8.24
N TYR A 21 -6.55 -18.96 9.45
CA TYR A 21 -7.83 -18.51 10.01
C TYR A 21 -8.44 -17.35 9.21
N TYR A 22 -7.63 -16.36 8.82
CA TYR A 22 -8.11 -15.27 7.97
C TYR A 22 -8.56 -15.77 6.61
N THR A 23 -7.85 -16.73 6.01
CA THR A 23 -8.21 -17.29 4.71
C THR A 23 -9.57 -17.99 4.75
N VAL A 24 -9.82 -18.77 5.81
CA VAL A 24 -11.12 -19.42 6.01
C VAL A 24 -12.23 -18.39 6.13
N ALA A 25 -12.05 -17.33 6.93
CA ALA A 25 -13.03 -16.26 7.03
C ALA A 25 -13.21 -15.50 5.69
N ALA A 26 -12.13 -15.23 4.96
CA ALA A 26 -12.18 -14.60 3.65
C ALA A 26 -13.00 -15.43 2.64
N LYS A 27 -12.97 -16.77 2.73
CA LYS A 27 -13.80 -17.67 1.90
C LYS A 27 -15.30 -17.45 2.15
N PHE A 28 -15.69 -17.08 3.36
CA PHE A 28 -17.07 -16.75 3.70
C PHE A 28 -17.48 -15.32 3.29
N GLY A 29 -16.61 -14.59 2.58
CA GLY A 29 -16.93 -13.27 2.04
C GLY A 29 -16.74 -12.12 3.04
N PHE A 30 -16.00 -12.32 4.13
CA PHE A 30 -15.65 -11.24 5.06
C PHE A 30 -14.50 -10.38 4.49
N PRO A 31 -14.71 -9.09 4.15
CA PRO A 31 -13.66 -8.26 3.55
C PRO A 31 -12.53 -7.96 4.52
N GLN A 32 -12.81 -7.80 5.81
CA GLN A 32 -11.78 -7.61 6.83
C GLN A 32 -10.82 -8.80 6.90
N ALA A 33 -11.33 -10.01 6.68
CA ALA A 33 -10.49 -11.19 6.59
C ALA A 33 -9.63 -11.19 5.31
N MET A 34 -10.19 -10.80 4.15
CA MET A 34 -9.39 -10.62 2.92
C MET A 34 -8.31 -9.56 3.08
N PHE A 35 -8.62 -8.44 3.73
CA PHE A 35 -7.67 -7.39 4.06
C PHE A 35 -6.52 -7.90 4.94
N ASN A 36 -6.85 -8.68 5.98
CA ASN A 36 -5.85 -9.26 6.87
C ASN A 36 -4.97 -10.29 6.16
N VAL A 37 -5.53 -11.13 5.27
CA VAL A 37 -4.75 -12.03 4.40
C VAL A 37 -3.73 -11.24 3.58
N ALA A 38 -4.19 -10.21 2.86
CA ALA A 38 -3.31 -9.37 2.05
C ALA A 38 -2.23 -8.67 2.88
N THR A 39 -2.58 -8.18 4.07
CA THR A 39 -1.65 -7.48 4.98
C THR A 39 -0.55 -8.41 5.52
N VAL A 40 -0.91 -9.66 5.88
CA VAL A 40 0.06 -10.65 6.34
C VAL A 40 1.08 -10.95 5.24
N LEU A 41 0.60 -11.18 4.02
CA LEU A 41 1.46 -11.47 2.86
C LEU A 41 2.32 -10.26 2.46
N ASP A 42 1.77 -9.05 2.46
CA ASP A 42 2.48 -7.81 2.12
C ASP A 42 3.66 -7.54 3.06
N LYS A 43 3.45 -7.74 4.36
CA LYS A 43 4.49 -7.55 5.37
C LYS A 43 5.50 -8.70 5.44
N HIS A 44 5.10 -9.92 5.07
CA HIS A 44 5.92 -11.13 5.27
C HIS A 44 6.02 -11.95 3.98
N ARG A 45 6.91 -11.52 3.07
CA ARG A 45 7.09 -12.14 1.74
C ARG A 45 7.48 -13.62 1.75
N ASN A 46 8.07 -14.11 2.84
CA ASN A 46 8.60 -15.47 2.95
C ASN A 46 7.59 -16.50 3.48
N ILE A 47 6.35 -16.09 3.78
CA ILE A 47 5.32 -17.01 4.29
C ILE A 47 4.71 -17.83 3.15
N SER A 48 4.45 -19.10 3.41
CA SER A 48 3.72 -19.97 2.49
C SER A 48 2.29 -19.49 2.28
N SER A 49 1.96 -19.14 1.03
CA SER A 49 0.61 -18.71 0.61
C SER A 49 -0.21 -19.83 -0.01
N ASN A 50 0.28 -21.09 0.03
CA ASN A 50 -0.40 -22.26 -0.57
C ASN A 50 -1.84 -22.44 -0.06
N ILE A 51 -2.08 -22.18 1.23
CA ILE A 51 -3.42 -22.25 1.84
C ILE A 51 -4.34 -21.18 1.25
N VAL A 52 -3.81 -19.98 1.00
CA VAL A 52 -4.57 -18.85 0.44
C VAL A 52 -5.00 -19.16 -1.00
N GLU A 53 -4.05 -19.61 -1.82
CA GLU A 53 -4.28 -19.92 -3.24
C GLU A 53 -5.34 -21.01 -3.41
N SER A 54 -5.20 -22.12 -2.67
CA SER A 54 -6.14 -23.24 -2.70
C SER A 54 -7.54 -22.89 -2.20
N THR A 55 -7.64 -22.08 -1.14
CA THR A 55 -8.91 -21.81 -0.47
C THR A 55 -9.71 -20.69 -1.12
N LEU A 56 -9.05 -19.63 -1.59
CA LEU A 56 -9.70 -18.46 -2.20
C LEU A 56 -9.81 -18.55 -3.73
N GLN A 57 -9.35 -19.67 -4.31
CA GLN A 57 -9.28 -19.91 -5.76
C GLN A 57 -8.64 -18.72 -6.48
N LEU A 58 -7.58 -18.15 -5.88
CA LEU A 58 -6.83 -17.07 -6.51
C LEU A 58 -6.00 -17.71 -7.61
N ALA A 59 -6.49 -17.58 -8.83
CA ALA A 59 -5.89 -18.16 -10.00
C ALA A 59 -4.62 -17.39 -10.36
N GLN A 60 -3.48 -17.61 -9.68
CA GLN A 60 -2.16 -17.24 -10.22
C GLN A 60 -1.01 -17.86 -9.42
N LYS A 61 -0.61 -19.05 -9.84
CA LYS A 61 0.65 -19.70 -9.44
C LYS A 61 1.90 -19.04 -10.05
N ARG A 62 1.73 -17.94 -10.81
CA ARG A 62 2.74 -17.35 -11.71
C ARG A 62 2.72 -15.81 -11.73
N GLU A 63 2.17 -15.17 -10.70
CA GLU A 63 2.25 -13.71 -10.54
C GLU A 63 3.40 -13.31 -9.61
N ASP A 64 3.94 -12.11 -9.85
CA ASP A 64 4.83 -11.44 -8.91
C ASP A 64 4.12 -11.29 -7.55
N HIS A 65 4.89 -11.32 -6.46
CA HIS A 65 4.35 -11.21 -5.11
C HIS A 65 3.47 -9.96 -4.93
N ASP A 66 3.88 -8.83 -5.51
CA ASP A 66 3.18 -7.56 -5.39
C ASP A 66 1.86 -7.59 -6.19
N ASP A 67 1.82 -8.29 -7.32
CA ASP A 67 0.59 -8.48 -8.13
C ASP A 67 -0.44 -9.33 -7.43
N ARG A 68 0.00 -10.43 -6.81
CA ARG A 68 -0.88 -11.30 -6.03
C ARG A 68 -1.57 -10.52 -4.90
N ILE A 69 -0.85 -9.64 -4.20
CA ILE A 69 -1.42 -8.80 -3.14
C ILE A 69 -2.43 -7.79 -3.70
N ILE A 70 -2.10 -7.14 -4.82
CA ILE A 70 -3.01 -6.20 -5.50
C ILE A 70 -4.30 -6.91 -5.91
N SER A 71 -4.22 -8.14 -6.40
CA SER A 71 -5.37 -8.98 -6.77
C SER A 71 -6.27 -9.26 -5.55
N ILE A 72 -5.68 -9.60 -4.39
CA ILE A 72 -6.44 -9.81 -3.15
C ILE A 72 -7.11 -8.51 -2.67
N TYR A 73 -6.40 -7.37 -2.66
CA TYR A 73 -7.00 -6.09 -2.29
C TYR A 73 -8.13 -5.68 -3.24
N LYS A 74 -7.98 -5.94 -4.55
CA LYS A 74 -9.04 -5.72 -5.53
C LYS A 74 -10.28 -6.55 -5.20
N LYS A 75 -10.11 -7.86 -4.94
CA LYS A 75 -11.23 -8.73 -4.55
C LYS A 75 -11.88 -8.28 -3.24
N CYS A 76 -11.10 -7.77 -2.29
CA CYS A 76 -11.66 -7.17 -1.07
C CYS A 76 -12.62 -6.01 -1.38
N THR A 77 -12.28 -5.14 -2.34
CA THR A 77 -13.13 -3.99 -2.71
C THR A 77 -14.43 -4.38 -3.43
N GLU A 78 -14.50 -5.59 -4.00
CA GLU A 78 -15.66 -6.08 -4.74
C GLU A 78 -16.71 -6.74 -3.82
N LEU A 79 -16.39 -6.97 -2.54
CA LEU A 79 -17.30 -7.60 -1.59
C LEU A 79 -18.43 -6.64 -1.14
N PRO A 80 -19.68 -7.13 -0.99
CA PRO A 80 -20.89 -6.29 -0.87
C PRO A 80 -21.08 -5.58 0.48
N THR A 81 -20.19 -5.73 1.46
CA THR A 81 -20.41 -5.21 2.83
C THR A 81 -19.85 -3.80 3.00
N ARG A 82 -20.73 -2.83 3.31
CA ARG A 82 -20.47 -1.38 3.36
C ARG A 82 -19.47 -0.90 4.44
N GLU A 83 -19.23 -1.62 5.52
CA GLU A 83 -18.60 -1.05 6.73
C GLU A 83 -17.05 -1.17 6.78
N SER A 84 -16.44 -1.85 5.80
CA SER A 84 -14.97 -2.00 5.71
C SER A 84 -14.39 -1.48 4.39
N LEU A 85 -15.14 -0.67 3.65
CA LEU A 85 -14.79 -0.27 2.28
C LEU A 85 -13.51 0.60 2.22
N LEU A 86 -13.28 1.46 3.23
CA LEU A 86 -12.15 2.39 3.26
C LEU A 86 -10.76 1.71 3.34
N PRO A 87 -10.48 0.79 4.27
CA PRO A 87 -9.14 0.19 4.39
C PRO A 87 -8.70 -0.57 3.13
N CYS A 88 -9.62 -1.26 2.45
CA CYS A 88 -9.28 -2.01 1.23
C CYS A 88 -8.99 -1.10 0.02
N HIS A 89 -9.75 -0.02 -0.18
CA HIS A 89 -9.42 0.94 -1.24
C HIS A 89 -8.09 1.65 -1.00
N ILE A 90 -7.84 2.11 0.23
CA ILE A 90 -6.60 2.79 0.59
C ILE A 90 -5.41 1.86 0.42
N ALA A 91 -5.51 0.61 0.90
CA ALA A 91 -4.45 -0.37 0.74
C ALA A 91 -4.20 -0.75 -0.72
N LEU A 92 -5.25 -0.85 -1.54
CA LEU A 92 -5.12 -1.10 -2.98
C LEU A 92 -4.35 0.03 -3.68
N VAL A 93 -4.71 1.29 -3.39
CA VAL A 93 -4.01 2.46 -3.94
C VAL A 93 -2.56 2.47 -3.48
N LYS A 94 -2.32 2.22 -2.18
CA LYS A 94 -0.96 2.15 -1.62
C LYS A 94 -0.12 1.06 -2.30
N ALA A 95 -0.66 -0.16 -2.48
CA ALA A 95 0.05 -1.26 -3.11
C ALA A 95 0.41 -0.94 -4.57
N ARG A 96 -0.52 -0.33 -5.33
CA ARG A 96 -0.25 0.13 -6.70
C ARG A 96 0.82 1.21 -6.74
N LEU A 97 0.76 2.20 -5.85
CA LEU A 97 1.76 3.26 -5.76
C LEU A 97 3.14 2.70 -5.39
N TRP A 98 3.22 1.75 -4.47
CA TRP A 98 4.47 1.07 -4.12
C TRP A 98 5.07 0.34 -5.32
N LYS A 99 4.23 -0.41 -6.07
CA LYS A 99 4.67 -1.09 -7.30
C LYS A 99 5.19 -0.09 -8.34
N ILE A 100 4.45 0.99 -8.58
CA ILE A 100 4.87 2.06 -9.50
C ILE A 100 6.19 2.67 -9.02
N TRP A 101 6.31 3.00 -7.74
CA TRP A 101 7.53 3.59 -7.18
C TRP A 101 8.76 2.68 -7.30
N LYS A 102 8.57 1.36 -7.25
CA LYS A 102 9.62 0.36 -7.48
C LYS A 102 9.97 0.22 -8.97
N MET A 103 8.99 0.36 -9.86
CA MET A 103 9.17 0.28 -11.31
C MET A 103 9.74 1.57 -11.93
N THR A 104 9.45 2.74 -11.33
CA THR A 104 9.93 4.03 -11.84
C THR A 104 11.46 4.10 -11.82
N PRO A 105 12.11 4.45 -12.94
CA PRO A 105 13.56 4.58 -13.01
C PRO A 105 14.08 5.70 -12.12
N LEU A 106 15.34 5.57 -11.68
CA LEU A 106 16.02 6.53 -10.81
C LEU A 106 16.02 7.95 -11.40
N SER A 107 16.10 8.08 -12.73
CA SER A 107 16.08 9.37 -13.42
C SER A 107 14.84 10.19 -13.10
N ILE A 108 13.64 9.59 -13.16
CA ILE A 108 12.38 10.29 -12.88
C ILE A 108 12.34 10.77 -11.42
N LYS A 109 12.89 9.98 -10.48
CA LYS A 109 13.00 10.38 -9.07
C LYS A 109 13.89 11.62 -8.92
N VAL A 110 15.05 11.65 -9.58
CA VAL A 110 15.97 12.81 -9.56
C VAL A 110 15.33 14.05 -10.20
N PHE A 111 14.64 13.90 -11.34
CA PHE A 111 13.93 15.02 -11.98
C PHE A 111 12.85 15.61 -11.06
N SER A 112 12.09 14.79 -10.34
CA SER A 112 11.07 15.29 -9.41
C SER A 112 11.66 16.16 -8.29
N VAL A 113 12.80 15.75 -7.73
CA VAL A 113 13.52 16.52 -6.71
C VAL A 113 14.09 17.80 -7.31
N PHE A 114 14.68 17.72 -8.49
CA PHE A 114 15.24 18.88 -9.17
C PHE A 114 14.18 19.95 -9.44
N ILE A 115 13.01 19.56 -9.96
CA ILE A 115 11.89 20.49 -10.19
C ILE A 115 11.43 21.14 -8.88
N SER A 116 11.32 20.39 -7.78
CA SER A 116 10.94 20.98 -6.48
C SER A 116 11.95 22.00 -5.96
N VAL A 117 13.25 21.76 -6.14
CA VAL A 117 14.30 22.70 -5.75
C VAL A 117 14.27 23.95 -6.62
N VAL A 118 14.13 23.79 -7.94
CA VAL A 118 14.02 24.92 -8.88
C VAL A 118 12.80 25.78 -8.54
N MET A 119 11.64 25.16 -8.28
CA MET A 119 10.43 25.90 -7.90
C MET A 119 10.63 26.66 -6.58
N MET A 120 11.25 26.05 -5.57
CA MET A 120 11.58 26.75 -4.32
C MET A 120 12.50 27.96 -4.53
N VAL A 121 13.51 27.81 -5.37
CA VAL A 121 14.45 28.90 -5.70
C VAL A 121 13.74 30.04 -6.44
N VAL A 122 12.88 29.71 -7.42
CA VAL A 122 12.08 30.72 -8.14
C VAL A 122 11.16 31.48 -7.18
N ILE A 123 10.45 30.77 -6.30
CA ILE A 123 9.59 31.39 -5.29
C ILE A 123 10.40 32.32 -4.37
N TYR A 124 11.57 31.89 -3.92
CA TYR A 124 12.46 32.71 -3.09
C TYR A 124 12.89 34.02 -3.78
N PHE A 125 13.27 33.96 -5.07
CA PHE A 125 13.64 35.17 -5.80
C PHE A 125 12.44 36.11 -6.02
N LEU A 126 11.26 35.56 -6.30
CA LEU A 126 10.03 36.36 -6.45
C LEU A 126 9.67 37.09 -5.15
N THR A 127 9.80 36.44 -3.99
CA THR A 127 9.51 37.09 -2.70
C THR A 127 10.55 38.14 -2.34
N HIS A 128 11.84 37.88 -2.60
CA HIS A 128 12.92 38.83 -2.33
C HIS A 128 12.86 40.09 -3.21
N GLN A 129 12.52 39.95 -4.50
CA GLN A 129 12.32 41.13 -5.35
C GLN A 129 11.13 41.98 -4.89
N ASN A 130 10.04 41.34 -4.47
CA ASN A 130 8.85 42.04 -4.00
C ASN A 130 9.11 42.82 -2.69
N THR A 131 9.91 42.28 -1.76
CA THR A 131 10.28 43.00 -0.52
C THR A 131 11.16 44.21 -0.78
N ASN A 132 12.09 44.13 -1.74
CA ASN A 132 12.98 45.24 -2.07
C ASN A 132 12.29 46.34 -2.89
N GLY A 133 11.25 46.01 -3.65
CA GLY A 133 10.42 46.99 -4.38
C GLY A 133 9.44 47.78 -3.50
N SER A 134 9.20 47.35 -2.25
CA SER A 134 8.27 48.00 -1.32
C SER A 134 8.91 48.98 -0.32
N ILE A 135 10.22 49.25 -0.41
CA ILE A 135 10.92 50.22 0.46
C ILE A 135 11.25 51.49 -0.36
N GLU A 136 10.22 52.21 -0.81
CA GLU A 136 10.32 53.65 -1.07
C GLU A 136 9.36 54.34 -0.09
N PHE A 137 9.92 54.77 1.06
CA PHE A 137 9.24 55.70 1.96
C PHE A 137 9.33 57.11 1.34
N PRO A 138 8.22 57.76 0.94
CA PRO A 138 8.26 59.17 0.60
C PRO A 138 8.51 59.99 1.88
N ALA A 139 9.41 60.96 1.75
CA ALA A 139 9.83 61.94 2.75
C ALA A 139 8.74 62.95 3.11
#